data_AF-A0A1Q7U0N9-F1
#
_entry.id   AF-A0A1Q7U0N9-F1
#
_cell.length_a   1.000
_cell.length_b   1.000
_cell.length_c   1.000
_cell.angle_alpha   90.00
_cell.angle_beta   90.00
_cell.angle_gamma   90.00
#
_symmetry.space_group_name_H-M   'P 1'
#
loop_
_entity.id
_entity.type
_entity.pdbx_description
1 polymer ?
#
loop_
_entity_poly.entity_id
_entity_poly.type
_entity_poly.pdbx_seq_one_letter_code
_entity_poly.pdbx_strand_id
1 'polypeptide(L)'
;MFWQTTHETNLVGFNILACKLARPCVQLNATLLACEKCPTNGGFSGYSSPIPKNRGNPGLFIQALFRDGTSSILCGPAPRRNH
;
A
#
# COMPACT_ATOMS: atom_id res chain seq x y z
N MET A 1 -0.21 -9.28 -0.47
CA MET A 1 1.00 -8.42 -0.37
C MET A 1 1.23 -8.13 1.10
N PHE A 2 2.48 -8.01 1.53
CA PHE A 2 2.86 -7.65 2.90
C PHE A 2 3.76 -6.41 2.86
N TRP A 3 3.58 -5.50 3.82
CA TRP A 3 4.47 -4.35 4.00
C TRP A 3 4.60 -4.01 5.48
N GLN A 4 5.62 -3.21 5.79
CA GLN A 4 5.95 -2.80 7.14
C GLN A 4 6.15 -1.29 7.17
N THR A 5 5.80 -0.69 8.29
CA THR A 5 6.04 0.73 8.59
C THR A 5 6.92 0.83 9.83
N THR A 6 7.81 1.82 9.86
CA THR A 6 8.70 2.08 11.01
C THR A 6 8.13 3.15 11.93
N HIS A 7 7.52 4.18 11.35
CA HIS A 7 6.87 5.28 12.07
C HIS A 7 5.56 5.65 11.38
N GLU A 8 4.45 5.54 12.12
CA GLU A 8 3.10 5.86 11.62
C GLU A 8 2.56 7.17 12.19
N THR A 9 3.43 8.17 12.31
CA THR A 9 3.00 9.50 12.70
C THR A 9 2.23 10.14 11.55
N ASN A 10 1.00 10.56 11.83
CA ASN A 10 0.13 11.27 10.88
C ASN A 10 -0.45 10.45 9.72
N LEU A 11 -0.41 9.12 9.78
CA LEU A 11 -1.08 8.28 8.79
C LEU A 11 -2.59 8.15 9.10
N VAL A 12 -3.39 8.02 8.03
CA VAL A 12 -4.81 7.65 8.08
C VAL A 12 -4.96 6.17 7.72
N GLY A 13 -4.19 5.72 6.74
CA GLY A 13 -4.27 4.37 6.22
C GLY A 13 -3.54 4.22 4.90
N PHE A 14 -3.85 3.12 4.21
CA PHE A 14 -3.14 2.70 3.01
C PHE A 14 -4.10 2.33 1.88
N ASN A 15 -3.72 2.73 0.67
CA ASN A 15 -4.30 2.25 -0.58
C ASN A 15 -3.33 1.31 -1.29
N ILE A 16 -3.90 0.39 -2.05
CA ILE A 16 -3.16 -0.55 -2.88
C ILE A 16 -3.43 -0.17 -4.32
N LEU A 17 -2.37 0.25 -5.01
CA LEU A 17 -2.44 0.70 -6.38
C LEU A 17 -1.82 -0.36 -7.31
N ALA A 18 -2.47 -0.58 -8.44
CA ALA A 18 -1.91 -1.30 -9.57
C ALA A 18 -1.58 -0.30 -10.68
N CYS A 19 -0.29 -0.06 -10.91
CA CYS A 19 0.18 0.79 -12.00
C CYS A 19 0.69 -0.09 -13.14
N LYS A 20 0.26 0.18 -14.37
CA LYS A 20 0.83 -0.43 -15.57
C LYS A 20 1.62 0.64 -16.32
N LEU A 21 2.64 0.20 -17.06
CA LEU A 21 3.39 1.09 -17.94
C LEU A 21 2.40 1.80 -18.90
N ALA A 22 2.53 3.12 -19.00
CA ALA A 22 1.69 3.98 -19.84
C ALA A 22 0.18 3.96 -19.53
N ARG A 23 -0.23 3.53 -18.33
CA ARG A 23 -1.64 3.64 -17.87
C ARG A 23 -1.71 4.28 -16.49
N PRO A 24 -2.80 5.01 -16.18
CA PRO A 24 -3.02 5.49 -14.83
C PRO A 24 -3.06 4.32 -13.84
N CYS A 25 -2.57 4.57 -12.63
CA CYS A 25 -2.69 3.63 -11.52
C CYS A 25 -4.17 3.45 -11.15
N VAL A 26 -4.57 2.22 -10.86
CA VAL A 26 -5.92 1.91 -10.37
C VAL A 26 -5.85 1.46 -8.92
N GLN A 27 -6.75 1.96 -8.08
CA GLN A 27 -6.90 1.49 -6.71
C GLN A 27 -7.60 0.12 -6.70
N LEU A 28 -7.04 -0.83 -5.94
CA LEU A 28 -7.53 -2.20 -5.87
C LEU A 28 -8.40 -2.48 -4.64
N ASN A 29 -8.13 -1.80 -3.52
CA ASN A 29 -8.93 -1.92 -2.30
C ASN A 29 -10.17 -1.02 -2.38
N ALA A 30 -11.35 -1.58 -2.09
CA ALA A 30 -12.61 -0.83 -2.05
C ALA A 30 -12.68 0.09 -0.81
N THR A 31 -12.10 -0.35 0.29
CA THR A 31 -12.05 0.39 1.56
C THR A 31 -10.60 0.72 1.90
N LEU A 32 -10.37 1.91 2.46
CA LEU A 32 -9.06 2.30 2.96
C LEU A 32 -8.59 1.29 4.02
N LEU A 33 -7.36 0.81 3.89
CA LEU A 33 -6.79 -0.06 4.91
C LEU A 33 -6.37 0.82 6.09
N ALA A 34 -7.14 0.75 7.17
CA ALA A 34 -6.91 1.56 8.35
C ALA A 34 -5.52 1.28 8.91
N CYS A 35 -4.88 2.35 9.36
CA CYS A 35 -3.63 2.26 10.06
C CYS A 35 -3.87 1.82 11.51
N GLU A 36 -3.35 0.65 11.88
CA GLU A 36 -3.61 0.05 13.21
C GLU A 36 -2.75 0.65 14.32
N LYS A 37 -1.50 1.06 14.01
CA LYS A 37 -0.56 1.61 15.02
C LYS A 37 -0.42 3.13 14.96
N CYS A 38 -1.13 3.80 14.06
CA CYS A 38 -1.26 5.25 14.01
C CYS A 38 -1.63 5.92 15.34
N PRO A 39 -2.58 5.41 16.15
CA PRO A 39 -2.91 6.04 17.44
C PRO A 39 -1.75 5.98 18.44
N THR A 40 -0.84 5.02 18.26
CA THR A 40 0.30 4.75 19.16
C THR A 40 1.62 5.33 18.65
N ASN A 41 1.63 5.98 17.48
CA ASN A 41 2.84 6.45 16.77
C ASN A 41 3.91 5.35 16.55
N GLY A 42 3.53 4.08 16.63
CA GLY A 42 4.40 2.94 16.39
C GLY A 42 4.37 2.49 14.94
N GLY A 43 5.43 1.82 14.48
CA GLY A 43 5.41 1.07 13.23
C GLY A 43 4.62 -0.25 13.37
N PHE A 44 4.10 -0.76 12.26
CA PHE A 44 3.50 -2.09 12.21
C PHE A 44 4.15 -2.94 11.12
N SER A 45 4.60 -4.13 11.52
CA SER A 45 5.32 -5.07 10.65
C SER A 45 4.39 -6.07 9.94
N GLY A 46 3.09 -6.01 10.20
CA GLY A 46 2.14 -7.08 9.89
C GLY A 46 1.06 -6.74 8.87
N TYR A 47 1.11 -5.60 8.17
CA TYR A 47 0.05 -5.29 7.22
C TYR A 47 0.02 -6.31 6.09
N SER A 48 -1.18 -6.80 5.80
CA SER A 48 -1.42 -7.73 4.72
C SER A 48 -2.72 -7.41 4.01
N SER A 49 -2.73 -7.66 2.70
CA SER A 49 -3.96 -7.58 1.92
C SER A 49 -3.99 -8.67 0.85
N PRO A 50 -5.10 -9.41 0.73
CA PRO A 50 -5.29 -10.38 -0.34
C PRO A 50 -5.51 -9.64 -1.65
N ILE A 51 -4.57 -9.78 -2.58
CA ILE A 51 -4.68 -9.20 -3.92
C ILE A 51 -5.03 -10.34 -4.89
N PRO A 52 -6.21 -10.29 -5.55
CA PRO A 52 -6.54 -11.24 -6.59
C PRO A 52 -5.42 -11.30 -7.63
N LYS A 53 -5.06 -12.51 -8.06
CA LYS A 53 -3.99 -12.72 -9.04
C LYS A 53 -4.35 -12.01 -10.34
N ASN A 54 -3.81 -10.80 -10.54
CA ASN A 54 -4.08 -10.04 -11.74
C ASN A 54 -3.24 -10.63 -12.89
N ARG A 55 -3.87 -10.97 -14.02
CA ARG A 55 -3.21 -11.64 -15.17
C ARG A 55 -2.32 -10.69 -15.98
N GLY A 56 -2.52 -9.38 -15.86
CA GLY A 56 -1.51 -8.41 -16.30
C GLY A 56 -0.40 -8.33 -15.28
N ASN A 57 0.78 -7.83 -15.65
CA ASN A 57 1.88 -7.61 -14.71
C ASN A 57 1.88 -6.13 -14.23
N PRO A 58 0.83 -5.60 -13.54
CA PRO A 58 0.95 -4.26 -12.97
C PRO A 58 1.95 -4.30 -11.83
N GLY A 59 2.77 -3.26 -11.72
CA GLY A 59 3.48 -3.01 -10.48
C GLY A 59 2.46 -2.74 -9.38
N LEU A 60 2.55 -3.47 -8.28
CA LEU A 60 1.75 -3.20 -7.08
C LEU A 60 2.50 -2.18 -6.22
N PHE A 61 1.79 -1.15 -5.80
CA PHE A 61 2.31 -0.09 -4.96
C PHE A 61 1.42 0.10 -3.74
N ILE A 62 2.05 0.40 -2.60
CA ILE A 62 1.32 0.83 -1.41
C ILE A 62 1.43 2.35 -1.32
N GLN A 63 0.28 3.00 -1.31
CA GLN A 63 0.16 4.45 -1.09
C GLN A 63 -0.28 4.68 0.35
N ALA A 64 0.55 5.39 1.11
CA ALA A 64 0.19 5.97 2.39
C ALA A 64 -0.67 7.22 2.20
N LEU A 65 -1.75 7.33 2.96
CA LEU A 65 -2.52 8.57 3.10
C LEU A 65 -2.25 9.19 4.46
N PHE A 66 -1.99 10.49 4.47
CA PHE A 66 -1.69 11.27 5.66
C PHE A 66 -2.88 12.13 6.07
N ARG A 67 -2.98 12.50 7.35
CA ARG A 67 -4.11 13.30 7.86
C ARG A 67 -4.11 14.74 7.35
N ASP A 68 -2.96 15.21 6.88
CA ASP A 68 -2.82 16.51 6.23
C ASP A 68 -3.36 16.54 4.78
N GLY A 69 -3.90 15.40 4.30
CA GLY A 69 -4.44 15.26 2.95
C GLY A 69 -3.39 14.88 1.89
N THR A 70 -2.11 14.77 2.27
CA THR A 70 -1.06 14.32 1.36
C THR A 70 -1.03 12.80 1.22
N SER A 71 -0.32 12.32 0.20
CA SER A 71 -0.10 10.88 0.01
C SER A 71 1.32 10.60 -0.50
N SER A 72 1.87 9.44 -0.15
CA SER A 72 3.20 9.01 -0.60
C SER A 72 3.23 7.52 -0.93
N ILE A 73 4.09 7.12 -1.86
CA ILE A 73 4.29 5.72 -2.21
C ILE A 73 5.33 5.12 -1.26
N LEU A 74 4.91 4.16 -0.44
CA LEU A 74 5.75 3.52 0.57
C LEU A 74 6.60 2.38 -0.01
N CYS A 75 6.00 1.57 -0.88
CA CYS A 75 6.72 0.50 -1.56
C CYS A 75 6.20 0.31 -2.98
N GLY A 76 7.14 0.01 -3.87
CA GLY A 76 6.90 -0.26 -5.29
C GLY A 76 7.07 -1.73 -5.63
N PRO A 77 7.00 -2.08 -6.94
CA PRO A 77 6.51 -3.36 -7.41
C PRO A 77 7.13 -4.51 -6.64
N ALA A 78 6.27 -5.25 -5.94
CA ALA A 78 6.66 -6.46 -5.22
C ALA A 78 7.57 -7.31 -6.11
N PRO A 79 8.82 -7.61 -5.68
CA PRO A 79 9.75 -8.35 -6.52
C PRO A 79 9.10 -9.67 -6.92
N ARG A 80 9.14 -9.98 -8.22
CA ARG A 80 8.69 -11.30 -8.70
C ARG A 80 9.49 -12.35 -7.96
N ARG A 81 8.80 -13.22 -7.23
CA ARG A 81 9.35 -14.54 -6.91
C ARG A 81 9.26 -15.36 -8.22
N ASN A 82 10.29 -15.22 -9.06
CA ASN A 82 10.48 -16.13 -10.19
C ASN A 82 10.70 -17.53 -9.59
N HIS A 83 9.91 -18.49 -10.06
CA HIS A 83 10.03 -19.90 -9.72
C HIS A 83 10.70 -20.62 -10.88
#